data_AF-A0A5B8IB46-F1
#
_entry.id   AF-A0A5B8IB46-F1
#
_cell.length_a   1.000
_cell.length_b   1.000
_cell.length_c   1.000
_cell.angle_alpha   90.00
_cell.angle_beta   90.00
_cell.angle_gamma   90.00
#
_symmetry.space_group_name_H-M   'P 1'
#
loop_
_entity.id
_entity.type
_entity.pdbx_description
1 polymer ?
#
loop_
_entity_poly.entity_id
_entity_poly.type
_entity_poly.pdbx_seq_one_letter_code
_entity_poly.pdbx_strand_id
1 'polypeptide(L)'
;MMPPPDMHTARTVFGQHKTATLDKTGITILKVRYHSELLANWLRRQDSCTVNVRWHPKDISAVSVQLGDQWYEVPSVDASLEGVSAQTWLTATRRIKAANPTSNRLDLVAVRQAIKAIAARNEAAMAAASLNLEDWSEEAFARAEKNVLAGVEFRERASTPQNDNELGRAVPDHVEPSDASPKAPRHTGKHENDAANPTATLNVEED
;
A
#
# COMPACT_ATOMS: atom_id res chain seq x y z
N MET A 1 -13.49 37.31 13.48
CA MET A 1 -13.37 35.84 13.44
C MET A 1 -11.91 35.50 13.67
N MET A 2 -11.60 34.62 14.63
CA MET A 2 -10.23 34.11 14.79
C MET A 2 -9.93 33.16 13.63
N PRO A 3 -8.73 33.21 13.02
CA PRO A 3 -8.35 32.23 12.01
C PRO A 3 -8.40 30.82 12.63
N PRO A 4 -8.72 29.78 11.83
CA PRO A 4 -8.64 28.40 12.32
C PRO A 4 -7.27 28.14 12.94
N PRO A 5 -7.21 27.48 14.11
CA PRO A 5 -5.93 27.16 14.75
C PRO A 5 -5.08 26.34 13.78
N ASP A 6 -3.77 26.60 13.79
CA ASP A 6 -2.82 25.79 13.04
C ASP A 6 -2.91 24.32 13.49
N MET A 7 -2.55 23.38 12.60
CA MET A 7 -2.69 21.96 12.86
C MET A 7 -1.83 21.46 14.04
N HIS A 8 -0.68 22.08 14.29
CA HIS A 8 0.15 21.85 15.49
C HIS A 8 -0.62 22.19 16.77
N THR A 9 -1.26 23.37 16.79
CA THR A 9 -2.13 23.80 17.89
C THR A 9 -3.33 22.86 18.05
N ALA A 10 -3.97 22.48 16.95
CA ALA A 10 -5.09 21.55 16.95
C ALA A 10 -4.69 20.16 17.49
N ARG A 11 -3.50 19.64 17.13
CA ARG A 11 -2.97 18.37 17.63
C ARG A 11 -2.61 18.44 19.12
N THR A 12 -2.19 19.60 19.59
CA THR A 12 -1.87 19.79 21.02
C THR A 12 -3.13 19.73 21.89
N VAL A 13 -4.25 20.28 21.42
CA VAL A 13 -5.51 20.37 22.17
C VAL A 13 -6.44 19.18 21.93
N PHE A 14 -6.53 18.69 20.69
CA PHE A 14 -7.48 17.66 20.24
C PHE A 14 -6.80 16.37 19.72
N GLY A 15 -5.48 16.29 19.79
CA GLY A 15 -4.75 15.10 19.36
C GLY A 15 -5.07 13.89 20.25
N GLN A 16 -5.10 12.71 19.63
CA GLN A 16 -5.25 11.46 20.34
C GLN A 16 -3.93 11.01 20.92
N HIS A 17 -3.98 10.58 22.17
CA HIS A 17 -2.83 10.04 22.87
C HIS A 17 -2.65 8.57 22.50
N LYS A 18 -1.43 8.20 22.17
CA LYS A 18 -1.03 6.82 21.96
C LYS A 18 0.39 6.61 22.44
N THR A 19 0.66 5.44 22.98
CA THR A 19 2.02 5.04 23.31
C THR A 19 2.61 4.27 22.12
N ALA A 20 3.82 4.61 21.71
CA ALA A 20 4.51 3.94 20.60
C ALA A 20 5.96 3.62 20.96
N THR A 21 6.47 2.53 20.40
CA THR A 21 7.88 2.14 20.57
C THR A 21 8.73 2.93 19.59
N LEU A 22 9.77 3.59 20.09
CA LEU A 22 10.79 4.25 19.30
C LEU A 22 11.88 3.23 18.92
N ASP A 23 12.08 3.03 17.62
CA ASP A 23 13.13 2.17 17.08
C ASP A 23 14.11 2.96 16.19
N LYS A 24 15.12 2.29 15.63
CA LYS A 24 16.13 2.89 14.74
C LYS A 24 15.53 3.52 13.48
N THR A 25 14.36 3.07 13.07
CA THR A 25 13.63 3.50 11.88
C THR A 25 12.65 4.64 12.17
N GLY A 26 12.41 4.94 13.45
CA GLY A 26 11.56 6.00 13.95
C GLY A 26 10.38 5.48 14.79
N ILE A 27 9.24 6.16 14.67
CA ILE A 27 7.98 5.77 15.29
C ILE A 27 7.00 5.39 14.19
N THR A 28 6.17 4.38 14.43
CA THR A 28 5.14 3.96 13.47
C THR A 28 3.75 4.09 14.06
N ILE A 29 2.87 4.84 13.38
CA ILE A 29 1.44 4.96 13.73
C ILE A 29 0.64 4.69 12.45
N LEU A 30 -0.34 3.78 12.47
CA LEU A 30 -1.12 3.38 11.28
C LEU A 30 -0.23 2.95 10.09
N LYS A 31 0.89 2.28 10.38
CA LYS A 31 1.95 1.91 9.41
C LYS A 31 2.62 3.10 8.68
N VAL A 32 2.34 4.33 9.10
CA VAL A 32 3.05 5.53 8.68
C VAL A 32 4.27 5.70 9.57
N ARG A 33 5.42 5.92 8.95
CA ARG A 33 6.70 6.11 9.65
C ARG A 33 6.96 7.58 9.89
N TYR A 34 7.42 7.91 11.09
CA TYR A 34 7.79 9.25 11.53
C TYR A 34 9.23 9.23 12.00
N HIS A 35 10.05 10.15 11.50
CA HIS A 35 11.46 10.21 11.84
C HIS A 35 11.97 11.64 11.85
N SER A 36 12.91 11.92 12.76
CA SER A 36 13.65 13.18 12.80
C SER A 36 15.01 12.95 13.43
N GLU A 37 15.96 13.84 13.17
CA GLU A 37 17.27 13.80 13.82
C GLU A 37 17.16 13.84 15.34
N LEU A 38 16.15 14.55 15.86
CA LEU A 38 15.86 14.64 17.28
C LEU A 38 15.51 13.27 17.89
N LEU A 39 14.67 12.48 17.21
CA LEU A 39 14.39 11.09 17.63
C LEU A 39 15.63 10.20 17.54
N ALA A 40 16.42 10.33 16.47
CA ALA A 40 17.65 9.58 16.32
C ALA A 40 18.67 9.92 17.42
N ASN A 41 18.78 11.20 17.79
CA ASN A 41 19.66 11.68 18.87
C ASN A 41 19.19 11.18 20.22
N TRP A 42 17.88 11.13 20.45
CA TRP A 42 17.29 10.60 21.68
C TRP A 42 17.55 9.11 21.84
N LEU A 43 17.33 8.31 20.79
CA LEU A 43 17.59 6.87 20.78
C LEU A 43 19.07 6.52 21.00
N ARG A 44 20.00 7.40 20.62
CA ARG A 44 21.43 7.19 20.91
C ARG A 44 21.78 7.44 22.38
N ARG A 45 20.97 8.22 23.10
CA ARG A 45 21.20 8.56 24.51
C ARG A 45 20.46 7.61 25.46
N GLN A 46 19.31 7.10 25.04
CA GLN A 46 18.51 6.12 25.77
C GLN A 46 18.24 4.94 24.85
N ASP A 47 18.58 3.73 25.30
CA ASP A 47 18.20 2.50 24.60
C ASP A 47 16.68 2.48 24.35
N SER A 48 16.28 1.78 23.27
CA SER A 48 14.91 1.71 22.74
C SER A 48 13.82 1.95 23.79
N CYS A 49 13.07 3.03 23.61
CA CYS A 49 12.15 3.55 24.62
C CYS A 49 10.72 3.59 24.08
N THR A 50 9.78 3.37 24.97
CA THR A 50 8.36 3.57 24.74
C THR A 50 8.03 5.04 25.00
N VAL A 51 7.54 5.76 23.99
CA VAL A 51 7.28 7.21 24.04
C VAL A 51 5.79 7.52 23.91
N ASN A 52 5.35 8.62 24.54
CA ASN A 52 4.00 9.13 24.36
C ASN A 52 3.93 9.94 23.07
N VAL A 53 2.90 9.68 22.28
CA VAL A 53 2.66 10.29 20.98
C VAL A 53 1.26 10.89 20.96
N ARG A 54 1.15 12.08 20.40
CA ARG A 54 -0.10 12.74 20.04
C ARG A 54 -0.19 12.83 18.54
N TRP A 55 -1.28 12.34 17.97
CA TRP A 55 -1.53 12.40 16.53
C TRP A 55 -2.96 12.88 16.27
N HIS A 56 -3.25 13.42 15.10
CA HIS A 56 -4.58 13.96 14.80
C HIS A 56 -5.17 13.28 13.56
N PRO A 57 -6.40 12.72 13.59
CA PRO A 57 -6.90 11.96 12.46
C PRO A 57 -7.15 12.75 11.17
N LYS A 58 -7.34 14.08 11.28
CA LYS A 58 -7.47 14.94 10.08
C LYS A 58 -6.15 15.13 9.35
N ASP A 59 -5.02 14.91 10.02
CA ASP A 59 -3.69 15.12 9.46
C ASP A 59 -2.67 14.15 10.05
N ILE A 60 -2.29 13.17 9.24
CA ILE A 60 -1.28 12.15 9.56
C ILE A 60 0.13 12.54 9.08
N SER A 61 0.31 13.76 8.57
CA SER A 61 1.62 14.20 8.07
C SER A 61 2.66 14.40 9.16
N ALA A 62 2.23 14.62 10.41
CA ALA A 62 3.12 14.79 11.54
C ALA A 62 2.48 14.32 12.85
N VAL A 63 3.32 14.07 13.85
CA VAL A 63 2.91 13.69 15.21
C VAL A 63 3.71 14.50 16.23
N SER A 64 3.13 14.71 17.41
CA SER A 64 3.86 15.30 18.54
C SER A 64 4.32 14.20 19.48
N VAL A 65 5.61 14.13 19.77
CA VAL A 65 6.22 13.10 20.61
C VAL A 65 6.72 13.74 21.89
N GLN A 66 6.41 13.13 23.03
CA GLN A 66 6.92 13.56 24.32
C GLN A 66 8.30 12.94 24.56
N LEU A 67 9.32 13.78 24.70
CA LEU A 67 10.67 13.37 25.11
C LEU A 67 11.06 14.12 26.38
N GLY A 68 11.23 13.37 27.47
CA GLY A 68 11.35 13.97 28.80
C GLY A 68 10.06 14.72 29.16
N ASP A 69 10.20 16.02 29.48
CA ASP A 69 9.08 16.89 29.87
C ASP A 69 8.56 17.78 28.73
N GLN A 70 9.08 17.60 27.50
CA GLN A 70 8.79 18.47 26.38
C GLN A 70 8.15 17.71 25.21
N TRP A 71 7.29 18.40 24.47
CA TRP A 71 6.64 17.89 23.27
C TRP A 71 7.34 18.42 22.02
N TYR A 72 7.70 17.51 21.12
CA TYR A 72 8.36 17.83 19.86
C TYR A 72 7.52 17.35 18.69
N GLU A 73 7.37 18.20 17.67
CA GLU A 73 6.76 17.78 16.42
C GLU A 73 7.74 16.98 15.57
N VAL A 74 7.27 15.85 15.05
CA VAL A 74 8.01 14.94 14.19
C VAL A 74 7.20 14.72 12.91
N PRO A 75 7.73 15.10 11.74
CA PRO A 75 7.06 14.85 10.48
C PRO A 75 7.11 13.37 10.08
N SER A 76 6.19 12.97 9.22
CA SER A 76 6.27 11.70 8.51
C SER A 76 7.48 11.71 7.59
N VAL A 77 8.07 10.53 7.41
CA VAL A 77 9.13 10.32 6.40
C VAL A 77 8.59 10.57 4.98
N ASP A 78 7.29 10.35 4.77
CA ASP A 78 6.65 10.57 3.49
C ASP A 78 5.97 11.94 3.43
N ALA A 79 6.65 12.91 2.82
CA ALA A 79 6.14 14.27 2.64
C ALA A 79 4.83 14.33 1.82
N SER A 80 4.51 13.29 1.03
CA SER A 80 3.26 13.27 0.26
C SER A 80 2.00 13.06 1.10
N LEU A 81 2.16 12.83 2.41
CA LEU A 81 1.08 12.72 3.37
C LEU A 81 0.64 14.06 3.96
N GLU A 82 1.24 15.18 3.55
CA GLU A 82 0.84 16.53 3.96
C GLU A 82 -0.66 16.77 3.72
N GLY A 83 -1.40 17.11 4.78
CA GLY A 83 -2.84 17.36 4.73
C GLY A 83 -3.70 16.11 4.50
N VAL A 84 -3.12 14.91 4.51
CA VAL A 84 -3.86 13.66 4.33
C VAL A 84 -4.51 13.26 5.66
N SER A 85 -5.82 12.97 5.61
CA SER A 85 -6.52 12.39 6.75
C SER A 85 -6.28 10.89 6.87
N ALA A 86 -6.33 10.37 8.10
CA ALA A 86 -6.19 8.95 8.39
C ALA A 86 -7.23 8.10 7.64
N GLN A 87 -8.45 8.61 7.47
CA GLN A 87 -9.49 7.92 6.71
C GLN A 87 -9.15 7.83 5.22
N THR A 88 -8.56 8.88 4.64
CA THR A 88 -8.10 8.88 3.24
C THR A 88 -6.98 7.85 3.06
N TRP A 89 -6.01 7.83 3.99
CA TRP A 89 -4.94 6.84 4.02
C TRP A 89 -5.46 5.39 4.07
N LEU A 90 -6.37 5.10 5.00
CA LEU A 90 -6.96 3.76 5.12
C LEU A 90 -7.77 3.39 3.88
N THR A 91 -8.53 4.33 3.31
CA THR A 91 -9.34 4.09 2.11
C THR A 91 -8.46 3.78 0.90
N ALA A 92 -7.40 4.56 0.70
CA ALA A 92 -6.41 4.31 -0.36
C ALA A 92 -5.75 2.94 -0.17
N THR A 93 -5.32 2.62 1.05
CA THR A 93 -4.69 1.33 1.37
C THR A 93 -5.64 0.16 1.10
N ARG A 94 -6.91 0.25 1.52
CA ARG A 94 -7.94 -0.78 1.24
C ARG A 94 -8.12 -1.00 -0.26
N ARG A 95 -8.19 0.09 -1.05
CA ARG A 95 -8.36 0.01 -2.51
C ARG A 95 -7.20 -0.73 -3.17
N ILE A 96 -5.95 -0.39 -2.82
CA ILE A 96 -4.77 -1.04 -3.39
C ILE A 96 -4.66 -2.50 -2.95
N LYS A 97 -4.97 -2.81 -1.68
CA LYS A 97 -4.99 -4.18 -1.16
C LYS A 97 -6.04 -5.03 -1.87
N ALA A 98 -7.24 -4.50 -2.08
CA ALA A 98 -8.31 -5.19 -2.80
C ALA A 98 -7.96 -5.43 -4.28
N ALA A 99 -7.19 -4.53 -4.91
CA ALA A 99 -6.71 -4.72 -6.28
C ALA A 99 -5.58 -5.77 -6.39
N ASN A 100 -4.89 -6.09 -5.29
CA ASN A 100 -3.77 -7.04 -5.26
C ASN A 100 -3.90 -8.04 -4.10
N PRO A 101 -4.94 -8.91 -4.08
CA PRO A 101 -5.25 -9.75 -2.93
C PRO A 101 -4.15 -10.77 -2.60
N THR A 102 -3.37 -11.18 -3.59
CA THR A 102 -2.29 -12.18 -3.45
C THR A 102 -0.98 -11.56 -2.95
N SER A 103 -0.79 -10.24 -3.11
CA SER A 103 0.42 -9.56 -2.66
C SER A 103 0.17 -8.83 -1.34
N ASN A 104 0.89 -9.26 -0.32
CA ASN A 104 0.90 -8.57 0.97
C ASN A 104 1.82 -7.33 0.97
N ARG A 105 2.62 -7.16 -0.10
CA ARG A 105 3.47 -6.00 -0.31
C ARG A 105 2.73 -4.96 -1.13
N LEU A 106 2.53 -3.79 -0.53
CA LEU A 106 1.93 -2.65 -1.19
C LEU A 106 3.01 -1.65 -1.59
N ASP A 107 2.95 -1.23 -2.84
CA ASP A 107 3.79 -0.18 -3.37
C ASP A 107 3.29 1.18 -2.89
N LEU A 108 4.14 1.91 -2.16
CA LEU A 108 3.82 3.25 -1.69
C LEU A 108 3.48 4.20 -2.84
N VAL A 109 4.09 4.04 -4.02
CA VAL A 109 3.76 4.87 -5.19
C VAL A 109 2.30 4.68 -5.61
N ALA A 110 1.80 3.44 -5.63
CA ALA A 110 0.41 3.15 -5.96
C ALA A 110 -0.56 3.70 -4.90
N VAL A 111 -0.19 3.63 -3.62
CA VAL A 111 -0.99 4.19 -2.53
C VAL A 111 -1.05 5.71 -2.62
N ARG A 112 0.08 6.39 -2.90
CA ARG A 112 0.13 7.85 -3.14
C ARG A 112 -0.74 8.26 -4.31
N GLN A 113 -0.72 7.52 -5.42
CA GLN A 113 -1.59 7.77 -6.58
C GLN A 113 -3.08 7.61 -6.20
N ALA A 114 -3.42 6.58 -5.41
CA ALA A 114 -4.77 6.39 -4.92
C ALA A 114 -5.23 7.52 -3.99
N ILE A 115 -4.36 8.03 -3.12
CA ILE A 115 -4.63 9.21 -2.28
C ILE A 115 -4.91 10.43 -3.15
N LYS A 116 -4.05 10.73 -4.13
CA LYS A 116 -4.26 11.84 -5.08
C LYS A 116 -5.59 11.71 -5.84
N ALA A 117 -5.93 10.50 -6.29
CA ALA A 117 -7.18 10.22 -7.00
C ALA A 117 -8.42 10.28 -6.09
N ILE A 118 -8.27 10.07 -4.78
CA ILE A 118 -9.33 10.32 -3.79
C ILE A 118 -9.45 11.81 -3.54
N ALA A 119 -8.33 12.52 -3.32
CA ALA A 119 -8.31 13.95 -3.08
C ALA A 119 -8.95 14.73 -4.23
N ALA A 120 -8.59 14.44 -5.49
CA ALA A 120 -9.18 15.09 -6.66
C ALA A 120 -10.70 14.85 -6.79
N ARG A 121 -11.19 13.66 -6.38
CA ARG A 121 -12.64 13.37 -6.33
C ARG A 121 -13.33 14.04 -5.14
N ASN A 122 -12.62 14.13 -4.00
CA ASN A 122 -13.13 14.73 -2.78
C ASN A 122 -13.11 16.25 -2.85
N GLU A 123 -12.20 16.92 -3.56
CA GLU A 123 -12.28 18.37 -3.79
C GLU A 123 -13.61 18.74 -4.46
N ALA A 124 -14.06 17.91 -5.40
CA ALA A 124 -15.37 18.05 -6.04
C ALA A 124 -16.55 17.79 -5.07
N ALA A 125 -16.36 17.00 -4.01
CA ALA A 125 -17.41 16.60 -3.05
C ALA A 125 -17.38 17.38 -1.71
N MET A 126 -16.22 17.87 -1.26
CA MET A 126 -15.97 18.64 -0.04
C MET A 126 -16.58 20.03 -0.12
N ALA A 127 -16.82 20.54 -1.34
CA ALA A 127 -17.71 21.67 -1.57
C ALA A 127 -19.12 21.45 -0.99
N ALA A 128 -19.54 20.20 -0.72
CA ALA A 128 -20.89 19.85 -0.29
C ALA A 128 -21.01 19.25 1.14
N ALA A 129 -19.92 18.80 1.80
CA ALA A 129 -20.04 17.95 3.00
C ALA A 129 -19.01 18.29 4.11
N SER A 130 -19.19 19.40 4.81
CA SER A 130 -18.25 19.91 5.82
C SER A 130 -18.40 19.35 7.25
N LEU A 131 -19.09 18.23 7.49
CA LEU A 131 -19.27 17.68 8.85
C LEU A 131 -19.38 16.15 8.84
N ASN A 132 -18.25 15.43 8.74
CA ASN A 132 -18.14 14.07 9.25
C ASN A 132 -17.15 14.07 10.42
N LEU A 133 -17.68 13.81 11.62
CA LEU A 133 -16.86 13.56 12.81
C LEU A 133 -16.59 12.06 12.85
N GLU A 134 -15.47 11.64 12.27
CA GLU A 134 -15.03 10.24 12.39
C GLU A 134 -14.63 9.93 13.84
N ASP A 135 -15.21 8.88 14.41
CA ASP A 135 -14.77 8.32 15.69
C ASP A 135 -13.43 7.59 15.52
N TRP A 136 -12.44 8.04 16.29
CA TRP A 136 -11.09 7.50 16.35
C TRP A 136 -10.73 7.16 17.80
N SER A 137 -11.64 6.52 18.51
CA SER A 137 -11.34 5.83 19.77
C SER A 137 -10.21 4.82 19.61
N GLU A 138 -9.61 4.39 20.72
CA GLU A 138 -8.57 3.35 20.73
C GLU A 138 -9.05 2.05 20.05
N GLU A 139 -10.34 1.71 20.21
CA GLU A 139 -10.96 0.56 19.55
C GLU A 139 -11.03 0.74 18.03
N ALA A 140 -11.43 1.93 17.55
CA ALA A 140 -11.47 2.25 16.13
C ALA A 140 -10.07 2.19 15.49
N PHE A 141 -9.05 2.67 16.22
CA PHE A 141 -7.65 2.54 15.82
C PHE A 141 -7.24 1.06 15.71
N ALA A 142 -7.49 0.26 16.75
CA ALA A 142 -7.11 -1.15 16.77
C ALA A 142 -7.81 -1.94 15.64
N ARG A 143 -9.08 -1.60 15.37
CA ARG A 143 -9.85 -2.16 14.25
C ARG A 143 -9.24 -1.78 12.90
N ALA A 144 -8.80 -0.53 12.73
CA ALA A 144 -8.11 -0.10 11.53
C ALA A 144 -6.80 -0.87 11.31
N GLU A 145 -5.98 -1.02 12.36
CA GLU A 145 -4.75 -1.80 12.27
C GLU A 145 -5.03 -3.26 11.93
N LYS A 146 -5.97 -3.90 12.63
CA LYS A 146 -6.27 -5.32 12.44
C LYS A 146 -6.95 -5.63 11.11
N ASN A 147 -7.88 -4.80 10.65
CA ASN A 147 -8.71 -5.16 9.50
C ASN A 147 -8.14 -4.63 8.18
N VAL A 148 -7.46 -3.49 8.22
CA VAL A 148 -6.93 -2.84 7.01
C VAL A 148 -5.46 -3.14 6.85
N LEU A 149 -4.69 -2.86 7.90
CA LEU A 149 -3.24 -2.82 7.85
C LEU A 149 -2.58 -4.15 8.22
N ALA A 150 -3.33 -5.12 8.75
CA ALA A 150 -2.79 -6.44 9.07
C ALA A 150 -2.24 -7.12 7.82
N GLY A 151 -1.03 -7.66 7.98
CA GLY A 151 -0.23 -8.24 6.92
C GLY A 151 0.52 -7.21 6.07
N VAL A 152 -0.02 -6.00 5.86
CA VAL A 152 0.52 -5.08 4.83
C VAL A 152 1.95 -4.66 5.14
N GLU A 153 2.83 -4.90 4.17
CA GLU A 153 4.18 -4.34 4.12
C GLU A 153 4.27 -3.27 3.03
N PHE A 154 4.54 -2.04 3.44
CA PHE A 154 4.78 -0.94 2.51
C PHE A 154 6.23 -0.97 2.02
N ARG A 155 6.42 -0.86 0.71
CA ARG A 155 7.74 -0.69 0.10
C ARG A 155 7.76 0.49 -0.84
N GLU A 156 8.86 1.21 -0.82
CA GLU A 156 9.17 2.12 -1.90
C GLU A 156 9.64 1.32 -3.11
N ARG A 157 9.04 1.61 -4.26
CA ARG A 157 9.63 1.20 -5.53
C ARG A 157 10.91 2.01 -5.70
N ALA A 158 12.06 1.33 -5.83
CA ALA A 158 13.27 2.00 -6.27
C ALA A 158 12.96 2.66 -7.62
N SER A 159 13.04 3.99 -7.67
CA SER A 159 13.01 4.70 -8.94
C SER A 159 14.22 4.20 -9.73
N THR A 160 14.00 3.43 -10.79
CA THR A 160 15.04 3.27 -11.80
C THR A 160 15.38 4.68 -12.25
N PRO A 161 16.65 5.15 -12.14
CA PRO A 161 17.01 6.40 -12.75
C PRO A 161 16.72 6.24 -14.24
N GLN A 162 15.69 6.92 -14.71
CA GLN A 162 15.51 7.15 -16.12
C GLN A 162 16.66 8.06 -16.50
N ASN A 163 17.76 7.45 -16.91
CA ASN A 163 18.87 8.18 -17.48
C ASN A 163 18.33 8.81 -18.76
N ASP A 164 18.08 10.12 -18.72
CA ASP A 164 17.63 10.94 -19.86
C ASP A 164 18.71 11.06 -20.96
N ASN A 165 19.61 10.09 -21.07
CA ASN A 165 20.73 10.13 -21.99
C ASN A 165 20.94 8.83 -22.77
N GLU A 166 19.86 8.14 -23.13
CA GLU A 166 19.91 7.16 -24.21
C GLU A 166 18.64 7.18 -25.05
N LEU A 167 18.79 7.74 -26.25
CA LEU A 167 17.81 7.69 -27.33
C LEU A 167 17.53 6.24 -27.73
N GLY A 168 16.28 5.81 -27.57
CA GLY A 168 15.63 4.82 -28.43
C GLY A 168 15.91 3.33 -28.19
N ARG A 169 14.91 2.62 -27.65
CA ARG A 169 14.27 1.51 -28.37
C ARG A 169 12.79 1.46 -28.02
N ALA A 170 11.96 1.58 -29.05
CA ALA A 170 10.53 1.31 -28.98
C ALA A 170 10.31 -0.13 -28.47
N VAL A 171 9.38 -0.28 -27.54
CA VAL A 171 8.79 -1.60 -27.23
C VAL A 171 8.06 -2.03 -28.50
N PRO A 172 8.35 -3.19 -29.10
CA PRO A 172 7.54 -3.71 -30.18
C PRO A 172 6.11 -3.87 -29.66
N ASP A 173 5.16 -3.25 -30.36
CA ASP A 173 3.74 -3.47 -30.16
C ASP A 173 3.50 -4.99 -30.17
N HIS A 174 2.89 -5.52 -29.12
CA HIS A 174 2.61 -6.94 -29.02
C HIS A 174 1.47 -7.24 -30.01
N VAL A 175 1.82 -7.48 -31.27
CA VAL A 175 0.92 -8.09 -32.24
C VAL A 175 0.71 -9.52 -31.77
N GLU A 176 -0.52 -9.86 -31.38
CA GLU A 176 -0.92 -11.25 -31.21
C GLU A 176 -0.67 -12.00 -32.52
N PRO A 177 0.11 -13.10 -32.53
CA PRO A 177 0.12 -13.98 -33.67
C PRO A 177 -1.13 -14.87 -33.60
N SER A 178 -2.23 -14.34 -34.15
CA SER A 178 -3.12 -15.15 -34.98
C SER A 178 -2.29 -15.62 -36.17
N ASP A 179 -1.92 -16.89 -36.21
CA ASP A 179 -2.64 -17.88 -37.00
C ASP A 179 -1.93 -19.23 -36.93
N ALA A 180 -2.71 -20.27 -37.16
CA ALA A 180 -2.27 -21.62 -37.40
C ALA A 180 -1.09 -21.67 -38.39
N SER A 181 -0.20 -22.64 -38.19
CA SER A 181 0.68 -23.05 -39.28
C SER A 181 0.84 -24.57 -39.33
N PRO A 182 1.01 -25.09 -40.55
CA PRO A 182 0.44 -26.36 -40.99
C PRO A 182 1.43 -27.51 -40.82
N LYS A 183 0.92 -28.71 -40.53
CA LYS A 183 1.70 -29.95 -40.67
C LYS A 183 1.63 -30.43 -42.12
N ALA A 184 2.76 -30.37 -42.82
CA ALA A 184 3.00 -31.02 -44.10
C ALA A 184 3.99 -32.20 -43.92
N PRO A 185 4.00 -33.18 -44.85
CA PRO A 185 4.00 -34.61 -44.52
C PRO A 185 5.38 -35.28 -44.60
N ARG A 186 5.50 -36.50 -44.04
CA ARG A 186 6.54 -37.46 -44.47
C ARG A 186 5.90 -38.82 -44.74
N HIS A 187 6.07 -39.28 -45.97
CA HIS A 187 5.57 -40.54 -46.52
C HIS A 187 6.57 -41.69 -46.32
N THR A 188 6.07 -42.78 -45.72
CA THR A 188 6.17 -44.23 -46.07
C THR A 188 7.48 -44.94 -46.48
N GLY A 189 7.70 -46.08 -45.79
CA GLY A 189 8.05 -47.40 -46.37
C GLY A 189 9.16 -48.14 -45.59
N LYS A 190 9.19 -49.47 -45.38
CA LYS A 190 8.30 -50.65 -45.52
C LYS A 190 9.09 -51.87 -44.97
N HIS A 191 8.44 -52.86 -44.33
CA HIS A 191 8.69 -54.33 -44.30
C HIS A 191 7.87 -54.90 -43.10
N GLU A 192 6.73 -55.63 -43.23
CA GLU A 192 6.48 -56.99 -43.78
C GLU A 192 7.10 -58.10 -42.88
N ASN A 193 6.48 -59.16 -42.35
CA ASN A 193 5.15 -59.82 -42.19
C ASN A 193 5.20 -60.45 -40.74
N ASP A 194 4.18 -60.94 -40.03
CA ASP A 194 3.33 -62.10 -40.37
C ASP A 194 2.33 -62.43 -39.21
N ALA A 195 1.20 -63.03 -39.61
CA ALA A 195 0.28 -63.96 -38.93
C ALA A 195 -0.49 -63.68 -37.60
N ALA A 196 -1.82 -63.83 -37.73
CA ALA A 196 -2.80 -64.54 -36.86
C ALA A 196 -3.81 -63.72 -36.01
N ASN A 197 -5.04 -63.65 -36.55
CA ASN A 197 -6.35 -63.50 -35.87
C ASN A 197 -6.78 -64.89 -35.29
N PRO A 198 -7.94 -65.13 -34.61
CA PRO A 198 -9.03 -64.23 -34.18
C PRO A 198 -9.67 -64.50 -32.78
N THR A 199 -10.60 -63.62 -32.34
CA THR A 199 -12.03 -63.92 -32.04
C THR A 199 -12.62 -63.27 -30.76
N ALA A 200 -13.79 -62.62 -30.93
CA ALA A 200 -14.96 -62.51 -30.01
C ALA A 200 -14.86 -61.61 -28.74
N THR A 201 -15.85 -60.82 -28.28
CA THR A 201 -17.29 -60.66 -28.57
C THR A 201 -17.81 -59.27 -28.13
N LEU A 202 -18.93 -58.92 -28.76
CA LEU A 202 -19.82 -57.75 -28.75
C LEU A 202 -20.66 -57.51 -27.45
N ASN A 203 -21.29 -56.31 -27.37
CA ASN A 203 -22.50 -55.85 -26.63
C ASN A 203 -22.21 -54.85 -25.48
N VAL A 204 -22.65 -53.57 -25.45
CA VAL A 204 -23.94 -52.84 -25.69
C VAL A 204 -24.96 -52.95 -24.54
N GLU A 205 -25.60 -51.79 -24.25
CA GLU A 205 -26.70 -51.41 -23.31
C GLU A 205 -26.24 -50.94 -21.91
N GLU A 206 -26.32 -49.66 -21.52
CA GLU A 206 -27.46 -48.70 -21.41
C GLU A 206 -28.56 -49.15 -20.43
N ASP A 207 -28.57 -48.52 -19.25
CA ASP A 207 -29.78 -48.04 -18.52
C ASP A 207 -29.37 -46.89 -17.58
#